data_AF-A0A7J7G3R2-F1
#
_entry.id   AF-A0A7J7G3R2-F1
#
_cell.length_a   1.000
_cell.length_b   1.000
_cell.length_c   1.000
_cell.angle_alpha   90.00
_cell.angle_beta   90.00
_cell.angle_gamma   90.00
#
_symmetry.space_group_name_H-M   'P 1'
#
loop_
_entity.id
_entity.type
_entity.pdbx_description
1 polymer ?
#
loop_
_entity_poly.entity_id
_entity_poly.type
_entity_poly.pdbx_seq_one_letter_code
_entity_poly.pdbx_strand_id
1 'polypeptide(L)'
;MESKQRTRSRGRSVHNFGERERIRQIGGNMAGEEAKNSSAKATNKGKKKEVKKETGLGLSAKKDDNFGEWYSEVVVSGELIEYYDISGCYILRPWTMSIWEIMQAFFDAEIKKMKIKNCYFPLFVSPGVLQKEKDHIEGFAPEVAWVTKSGQSDLDVPIAIRPTSETVMYPYYSKWIRGHRDLPLKLNQWCNVVRWEFSNPTPFIRSREFLWQEGHTAFATKEEADKEVLEILELYRCIYEEYLAIPVIKGKKSEHEKFAGGLYTTSVEAFIPNTGRGIQGATSHCLGQNFAKMFEINFENEKGERTMVWQNSWAYSTRTVGVMVMVHGDNKGLVLPPKVAAIQVIVIPVPYKDADTKGIFDACDATVKTLTESGFRAEADFRDNYSPGWKYSHWEMKGVPLRIEIGPKDLSNNQVRAVRRDNSTKIDIPMASLVEQVKDMLANIHQSLFDVAKQKRDTCIQVAKTWDEFMEALSHKKMILAPWCDEEVCCLFLQCCMYFILKYKMKLNASKCTFLGYIVNYHGIEANSKQIMAIMELSSPQSAKEVQK
;
A
#
# COMPACT_ATOMS: atom_id res chain seq x y z
N MET A 1 9.27 3.27 59.34
CA MET A 1 9.78 4.24 60.31
C MET A 1 9.98 5.57 59.58
N GLU A 2 9.28 6.59 60.06
CA GLU A 2 9.31 7.97 59.55
C GLU A 2 10.66 8.64 59.84
N SER A 3 11.15 9.53 58.95
CA SER A 3 11.01 10.99 59.15
C SER A 3 11.96 11.82 58.26
N LYS A 4 11.32 12.69 57.46
CA LYS A 4 11.59 14.10 57.15
C LYS A 4 13.05 14.63 57.14
N GLN A 5 13.40 15.30 56.04
CA GLN A 5 13.62 16.76 56.06
C GLN A 5 13.41 17.42 54.70
N ARG A 6 12.65 18.52 54.72
CA ARG A 6 12.38 19.47 53.63
C ARG A 6 13.39 20.61 53.70
N THR A 7 13.82 21.13 52.55
CA THR A 7 14.13 22.55 52.37
C THR A 7 13.59 23.03 51.02
N ARG A 8 12.92 24.20 51.06
CA ARG A 8 12.34 24.95 49.94
C ARG A 8 13.29 26.09 49.57
N SER A 9 13.40 26.41 48.28
CA SER A 9 13.57 27.79 47.81
C SER A 9 12.93 27.97 46.43
N ARG A 10 12.34 29.15 46.23
CA ARG A 10 11.38 29.57 45.19
C ARG A 10 12.03 30.13 43.92
N GLY A 11 11.25 30.11 42.83
CA GLY A 11 11.30 31.03 41.66
C GLY A 11 11.82 30.35 40.40
N ARG A 12 11.24 30.46 39.20
CA ARG A 12 10.20 31.33 38.60
C ARG A 12 9.75 30.62 37.31
N SER A 13 8.46 30.64 36.98
CA SER A 13 7.93 30.15 35.70
C SER A 13 8.14 31.19 34.60
N VAL A 14 8.50 30.75 33.39
CA VAL A 14 8.21 31.49 32.14
C VAL A 14 7.87 30.49 31.04
N HIS A 15 6.68 30.65 30.46
CA HIS A 15 6.20 30.01 29.23
C HIS A 15 7.08 30.35 28.03
N ASN A 16 7.18 29.44 27.05
CA ASN A 16 7.45 29.82 25.67
C ASN A 16 6.62 28.99 24.70
N PHE A 17 5.48 29.57 24.32
CA PHE A 17 4.80 29.40 23.05
C PHE A 17 5.53 30.30 22.04
N GLY A 18 5.84 29.83 20.83
CA GLY A 18 6.21 30.74 19.75
C GLY A 18 7.07 30.16 18.64
N GLU A 19 6.47 29.37 17.75
CA GLU A 19 7.10 29.07 16.45
C GLU A 19 6.06 28.83 15.34
N ARG A 20 5.07 29.72 15.22
CA ARG A 20 4.11 29.73 14.10
C ARG A 20 3.89 31.08 13.41
N GLU A 21 4.67 32.11 13.74
CA GLU A 21 4.59 33.40 13.05
C GLU A 21 5.98 33.83 12.57
N ARG A 22 6.42 33.29 11.43
CA ARG A 22 7.55 33.88 10.71
C ARG A 22 7.58 33.59 9.20
N ILE A 23 6.43 33.64 8.52
CA ILE A 23 6.38 33.84 7.06
C ILE A 23 5.15 34.67 6.71
N ARG A 24 5.21 35.99 6.96
CA ARG A 24 4.31 37.02 6.39
C ARG A 24 4.85 38.39 6.82
N GLN A 25 5.76 38.95 6.01
CA GLN A 25 6.05 40.38 5.86
C GLN A 25 7.44 40.57 5.24
N ILE A 26 7.53 40.60 3.91
CA ILE A 26 8.45 41.48 3.18
C ILE A 26 7.77 41.81 1.83
N GLY A 27 7.58 43.10 1.56
CA GLY A 27 7.16 43.60 0.24
C GLY A 27 6.13 44.71 0.28
N GLY A 28 6.50 45.90 0.73
CA GLY A 28 5.70 47.11 0.63
C GLY A 28 6.18 48.05 -0.50
N ASN A 29 5.20 48.69 -1.13
CA ASN A 29 5.19 50.00 -1.83
C ASN A 29 5.89 50.20 -3.18
N MET A 30 5.07 50.45 -4.21
CA MET A 30 5.06 51.73 -4.93
C MET A 30 3.61 52.12 -5.33
N ALA A 31 3.28 53.39 -5.12
CA ALA A 31 2.12 54.12 -5.66
C ALA A 31 2.20 54.24 -7.20
N GLY A 32 1.18 54.55 -7.99
CA GLY A 32 -0.20 55.00 -7.84
C GLY A 32 -0.56 55.73 -9.15
N GLU A 33 -1.76 55.56 -9.71
CA GLU A 33 -2.38 56.54 -10.62
C GLU A 33 -3.85 56.18 -10.93
N GLU A 34 -4.67 57.23 -11.04
CA GLU A 34 -6.12 57.23 -11.20
C GLU A 34 -6.58 56.94 -12.64
N ALA A 35 -7.75 56.32 -12.80
CA ALA A 35 -8.64 56.61 -13.94
C ALA A 35 -10.11 56.27 -13.63
N LYS A 36 -11.00 57.22 -13.97
CA LYS A 36 -12.44 57.27 -13.72
C LYS A 36 -13.29 56.47 -14.72
N ASN A 37 -14.54 56.25 -14.28
CA ASN A 37 -15.80 56.10 -15.05
C ASN A 37 -16.05 54.81 -15.86
N SER A 38 -17.08 54.06 -15.48
CA SER A 38 -18.45 54.31 -15.97
C SER A 38 -19.44 53.26 -15.46
N SER A 39 -20.66 53.73 -15.23
CA SER A 39 -21.83 53.00 -14.74
C SER A 39 -22.50 52.16 -15.82
N ALA A 40 -22.88 50.92 -15.50
CA ALA A 40 -24.03 50.25 -16.12
C ALA A 40 -24.70 49.31 -15.12
N LYS A 41 -25.91 49.69 -14.68
CA LYS A 41 -26.84 48.84 -13.95
C LYS A 41 -27.37 47.75 -14.89
N ALA A 42 -27.12 46.48 -14.56
CA ALA A 42 -27.86 45.36 -15.10
C ALA A 42 -28.42 44.54 -13.92
N THR A 43 -29.72 44.69 -13.68
CA THR A 43 -30.53 43.88 -12.78
C THR A 43 -30.57 42.45 -13.29
N ASN A 44 -29.97 41.51 -12.54
CA ASN A 44 -30.17 40.08 -12.78
C ASN A 44 -30.65 39.40 -11.50
N LYS A 45 -31.88 38.87 -11.55
CA LYS A 45 -32.54 38.16 -10.46
C LYS A 45 -31.71 36.93 -10.10
N GLY A 46 -31.09 36.96 -8.92
CA GLY A 46 -30.29 35.86 -8.40
C GLY A 46 -31.13 34.61 -8.14
N LYS A 47 -30.82 33.53 -8.85
CA LYS A 47 -31.04 32.16 -8.33
C LYS A 47 -30.27 32.07 -7.00
N LYS A 48 -30.96 31.73 -5.91
CA LYS A 48 -30.33 31.34 -4.65
C LYS A 48 -29.39 30.16 -4.94
N LYS A 49 -28.09 30.44 -5.08
CA LYS A 49 -27.05 29.43 -4.88
C LYS A 49 -27.16 29.01 -3.42
N GLU A 50 -27.50 27.75 -3.16
CA GLU A 50 -27.24 27.13 -1.86
C GLU A 50 -25.75 27.28 -1.58
N VAL A 51 -25.41 28.18 -0.67
CA VAL A 51 -24.06 28.27 -0.13
C VAL A 51 -23.88 27.01 0.72
N LYS A 52 -23.22 25.99 0.15
CA LYS A 52 -22.70 24.88 0.96
C LYS A 52 -21.80 25.50 2.02
N LYS A 53 -22.22 25.47 3.28
CA LYS A 53 -21.32 25.74 4.41
C LYS A 53 -20.17 24.72 4.30
N GLU A 54 -18.96 25.19 4.04
CA GLU A 54 -17.78 24.34 4.06
C GLU A 54 -17.60 23.80 5.48
N THR A 55 -17.49 22.48 5.60
CA THR A 55 -17.40 21.78 6.89
C THR A 55 -16.00 21.86 7.50
N GLY A 56 -15.03 22.47 6.80
CA GLY A 56 -13.62 22.52 7.19
C GLY A 56 -12.88 21.19 7.07
N LEU A 57 -13.56 20.13 6.63
CA LEU A 57 -13.02 18.76 6.47
C LEU A 57 -12.70 18.41 5.01
N GLY A 58 -12.67 19.37 4.10
CA GLY A 58 -12.36 19.12 2.69
C GLY A 58 -10.86 18.92 2.45
N LEU A 59 -10.51 18.17 1.41
CA LEU A 59 -9.13 18.12 0.90
C LEU A 59 -8.83 19.42 0.13
N SER A 60 -7.64 19.99 0.32
CA SER A 60 -7.16 21.14 -0.45
C SER A 60 -6.63 20.72 -1.81
N ALA A 61 -6.00 19.55 -1.90
CA ALA A 61 -5.50 19.01 -3.15
C ALA A 61 -6.53 18.10 -3.85
N LYS A 62 -6.62 18.23 -5.18
CA LYS A 62 -7.39 17.29 -6.01
C LYS A 62 -6.49 16.17 -6.51
N LYS A 63 -7.05 14.96 -6.58
CA LYS A 63 -6.34 13.74 -6.99
C LYS A 63 -5.68 13.85 -8.37
N ASP A 64 -6.38 14.45 -9.34
CA ASP A 64 -5.90 14.58 -10.72
C ASP A 64 -4.93 15.75 -10.93
N ASP A 65 -4.97 16.75 -10.04
CA ASP A 65 -4.14 17.97 -10.16
C ASP A 65 -2.82 17.82 -9.41
N ASN A 66 -2.87 17.39 -8.15
CA ASN A 66 -1.70 17.18 -7.29
C ASN A 66 -1.84 15.89 -6.48
N PHE A 67 -1.50 14.76 -7.12
CA PHE A 67 -1.65 13.43 -6.55
C PHE A 67 -0.85 13.22 -5.25
N GLY A 68 0.36 13.77 -5.16
CA GLY A 68 1.23 13.59 -3.98
C GLY A 68 0.69 14.28 -2.73
N GLU A 69 0.25 15.53 -2.89
CA GLU A 69 -0.38 16.27 -1.80
C GLU A 69 -1.75 15.66 -1.43
N TRP A 70 -2.57 15.34 -2.43
CA TRP A 70 -3.85 14.64 -2.22
C TRP A 70 -3.67 13.35 -1.42
N TYR A 71 -2.66 12.54 -1.77
CA TYR A 71 -2.39 11.28 -1.08
C TYR A 71 -1.99 11.52 0.38
N SER A 72 -1.15 12.52 0.63
CA SER A 72 -0.70 12.88 1.98
C SER A 72 -1.85 13.40 2.83
N GLU A 73 -2.69 14.27 2.28
CA GLU A 73 -3.88 14.80 2.96
C GLU A 73 -4.90 13.70 3.26
N VAL A 74 -5.16 12.78 2.32
CA VAL A 74 -6.24 11.79 2.49
C VAL A 74 -5.90 10.70 3.52
N VAL A 75 -4.64 10.26 3.60
CA VAL A 75 -4.24 9.24 4.59
C VAL A 75 -4.24 9.79 6.02
N VAL A 76 -4.01 11.10 6.19
CA VAL A 76 -4.09 11.77 7.50
C VAL A 76 -5.53 12.14 7.84
N SER A 77 -6.24 12.80 6.93
CA SER A 77 -7.62 13.27 7.16
C SER A 77 -8.61 12.10 7.29
N GLY A 78 -8.34 10.99 6.61
CA GLY A 78 -9.05 9.72 6.76
C GLY A 78 -8.69 8.95 8.05
N GLU A 79 -7.75 9.46 8.84
CA GLU A 79 -7.24 8.87 10.09
C GLU A 79 -6.63 7.47 9.91
N LEU A 80 -5.99 7.21 8.77
CA LEU A 80 -5.25 5.98 8.54
C LEU A 80 -3.88 6.03 9.24
N ILE A 81 -3.20 7.17 9.16
CA ILE A 81 -1.88 7.35 9.75
C ILE A 81 -1.76 8.61 10.58
N GLU A 82 -0.71 8.66 11.39
CA GLU A 82 -0.10 9.88 11.91
C GLU A 82 1.37 9.91 11.47
N TYR A 83 1.90 11.09 11.13
CA TYR A 83 3.34 11.24 10.87
C TYR A 83 4.12 11.06 12.18
N TYR A 84 5.17 10.26 12.12
CA TYR A 84 6.09 10.10 13.24
C TYR A 84 7.25 11.09 13.14
N ASP A 85 7.93 11.34 14.26
CA ASP A 85 9.08 12.25 14.32
C ASP A 85 10.30 11.70 13.59
N ILE A 86 10.38 10.38 13.42
CA ILE A 86 11.37 9.71 12.57
C ILE A 86 10.85 9.63 11.12
N SER A 87 11.58 10.26 10.20
CA SER A 87 11.28 10.23 8.77
C SER A 87 11.16 8.80 8.23
N GLY A 88 10.09 8.54 7.48
CA GLY A 88 9.78 7.24 6.90
C GLY A 88 9.10 6.25 7.86
N CYS A 89 8.84 6.65 9.10
CA CYS A 89 8.02 5.91 10.06
C CYS A 89 6.66 6.61 10.21
N TYR A 90 5.60 5.81 10.35
CA TYR A 90 4.23 6.29 10.44
C TYR A 90 3.48 5.49 11.49
N ILE A 91 2.69 6.15 12.33
CA ILE A 91 1.81 5.46 13.28
C ILE A 91 0.61 4.94 12.50
N LEU A 92 0.42 3.62 12.49
CA LEU A 92 -0.77 3.00 11.91
C LEU A 92 -1.93 3.11 12.91
N ARG A 93 -2.88 4.00 12.62
CA ARG A 93 -4.04 4.26 13.50
C ARG A 93 -5.06 3.10 13.43
N PRO A 94 -6.03 3.02 14.36
CA PRO A 94 -7.01 1.92 14.38
C PRO A 94 -7.75 1.70 13.07
N TRP A 95 -8.00 2.75 12.27
CA TRP A 95 -8.64 2.65 10.97
C TRP A 95 -7.83 1.79 9.97
N THR A 96 -6.50 1.95 9.99
CA THR A 96 -5.57 1.12 9.22
C THR A 96 -5.45 -0.28 9.80
N MET A 97 -5.28 -0.39 11.12
CA MET A 97 -5.07 -1.68 11.78
C MET A 97 -6.27 -2.61 11.56
N SER A 98 -7.50 -2.09 11.55
CA SER A 98 -8.69 -2.88 11.21
C SER A 98 -8.63 -3.47 9.80
N ILE A 99 -8.17 -2.70 8.80
CA ILE A 99 -7.98 -3.19 7.42
C ILE A 99 -6.92 -4.30 7.40
N TRP A 100 -5.79 -4.08 8.10
CA TRP A 100 -4.70 -5.05 8.19
C TRP A 100 -5.14 -6.35 8.87
N GLU A 101 -5.87 -6.27 9.98
CA GLU A 101 -6.40 -7.41 10.72
C GLU A 101 -7.39 -8.24 9.91
N ILE A 102 -8.24 -7.60 9.09
CA ILE A 102 -9.16 -8.31 8.19
C ILE A 102 -8.39 -9.11 7.14
N MET A 103 -7.38 -8.49 6.50
CA MET A 103 -6.55 -9.17 5.51
C MET A 103 -5.73 -10.29 6.15
N GLN A 104 -5.17 -10.04 7.33
CA GLN A 104 -4.44 -11.02 8.12
C GLN A 104 -5.33 -12.22 8.45
N ALA A 105 -6.55 -12.01 8.97
CA ALA A 105 -7.47 -13.08 9.32
C ALA A 105 -7.84 -13.96 8.11
N PHE A 106 -8.06 -13.36 6.94
CA PHE A 106 -8.28 -14.09 5.69
C PHE A 106 -7.05 -14.92 5.31
N PHE A 107 -5.92 -14.25 5.14
CA PHE A 107 -4.72 -14.90 4.60
C PHE A 107 -4.21 -16.00 5.52
N ASP A 108 -4.25 -15.76 6.83
CA ASP A 108 -3.88 -16.73 7.86
C ASP A 108 -4.75 -17.99 7.84
N ALA A 109 -6.06 -17.83 7.60
CA ALA A 109 -6.98 -18.96 7.45
C ALA A 109 -6.67 -19.78 6.19
N GLU A 110 -6.34 -19.14 5.06
CA GLU A 110 -6.02 -19.83 3.81
C GLU A 110 -4.68 -20.59 3.88
N ILE A 111 -3.61 -19.97 4.38
CA ILE A 111 -2.31 -20.65 4.50
C ILE A 111 -2.37 -21.82 5.49
N LYS A 112 -3.23 -21.76 6.52
CA LYS A 112 -3.47 -22.89 7.43
C LYS A 112 -4.10 -24.10 6.74
N LYS A 113 -4.98 -23.89 5.74
CA LYS A 113 -5.50 -25.00 4.91
C LYS A 113 -4.39 -25.67 4.11
N MET A 114 -3.35 -24.91 3.74
CA MET A 114 -2.13 -25.40 3.10
C MET A 114 -1.12 -26.03 4.08
N LYS A 115 -1.50 -26.20 5.35
CA LYS A 115 -0.69 -26.73 6.46
C LYS A 115 0.56 -25.89 6.80
N ILE A 116 0.55 -24.61 6.42
CA ILE A 116 1.60 -23.66 6.82
C ILE A 116 1.35 -23.26 8.28
N LYS A 117 2.41 -23.24 9.09
CA LYS A 117 2.33 -22.94 10.53
C LYS A 117 2.93 -21.58 10.83
N ASN A 118 2.23 -20.79 11.65
CA ASN A 118 2.81 -19.56 12.16
C ASN A 118 3.93 -19.83 13.17
N CYS A 119 4.96 -19.01 13.11
CA CYS A 119 6.08 -18.97 14.03
C CYS A 119 6.49 -17.51 14.26
N TYR A 120 7.51 -17.30 15.10
CA TYR A 120 8.10 -15.99 15.28
C TYR A 120 9.61 -16.14 15.50
N PHE A 121 10.39 -15.59 14.59
CA PHE A 121 11.83 -15.47 14.74
C PHE A 121 12.22 -14.08 15.27
N PRO A 122 13.32 -13.97 16.05
CA PRO A 122 13.78 -12.70 16.58
C PRO A 122 14.04 -11.64 15.51
N LEU A 123 13.84 -10.37 15.88
CA LEU A 123 14.12 -9.20 15.04
C LEU A 123 15.62 -9.03 14.73
N PHE A 124 16.49 -9.49 15.64
CA PHE A 124 17.92 -9.23 15.63
C PHE A 124 18.71 -10.31 14.89
N VAL A 125 19.67 -9.87 14.08
CA VAL A 125 20.53 -10.72 13.25
C VAL A 125 21.99 -10.46 13.58
N SER A 126 22.75 -11.52 13.84
CA SER A 126 24.20 -11.39 14.06
C SER A 126 24.93 -11.04 12.75
N PRO A 127 26.02 -10.23 12.78
CA PRO A 127 26.78 -9.88 11.58
C PRO A 127 27.33 -11.10 10.86
N GLY A 128 27.81 -12.10 11.60
CA GLY A 128 28.44 -13.29 11.01
C GLY A 128 27.46 -14.09 10.15
N VAL A 129 26.18 -14.16 10.55
CA VAL A 129 25.15 -14.85 9.77
C VAL A 129 24.69 -14.01 8.59
N LEU A 130 24.51 -12.70 8.79
CA LEU A 130 24.18 -11.78 7.71
C LEU A 130 25.26 -11.83 6.61
N GLN A 131 26.55 -11.75 6.98
CA GLN A 131 27.66 -11.80 6.03
C GLN A 131 27.80 -13.10 5.22
N LYS A 132 27.14 -14.20 5.61
CA LYS A 132 27.10 -15.41 4.76
C LYS A 132 26.34 -15.17 3.46
N GLU A 133 25.46 -14.18 3.46
CA GLU A 133 24.63 -13.80 2.33
C GLU A 133 25.25 -12.64 1.50
N LYS A 134 26.57 -12.40 1.62
CA LYS A 134 27.26 -11.26 0.96
C LYS A 134 26.90 -11.09 -0.51
N ASP A 135 26.80 -12.18 -1.27
CA ASP A 135 26.47 -12.15 -2.71
C ASP A 135 25.01 -11.75 -3.01
N HIS A 136 24.07 -11.88 -2.06
CA HIS A 136 22.68 -11.38 -2.20
C HIS A 136 22.44 -10.07 -1.41
N ILE A 137 23.34 -9.74 -0.47
CA ILE A 137 23.29 -8.53 0.36
C ILE A 137 23.78 -7.30 -0.39
N GLU A 138 24.48 -7.39 -1.52
CA GLU A 138 24.92 -6.18 -2.23
C GLU A 138 23.76 -5.20 -2.55
N GLY A 139 22.52 -5.70 -2.69
CA GLY A 139 21.32 -4.87 -2.79
C GLY A 139 20.76 -4.32 -1.47
N PHE A 140 20.97 -5.01 -0.33
CA PHE A 140 20.39 -4.66 0.98
C PHE A 140 21.39 -3.99 1.94
N ALA A 141 22.69 -4.14 1.70
CA ALA A 141 23.77 -3.60 2.54
C ALA A 141 23.60 -2.13 2.92
N PRO A 142 23.21 -1.21 2.01
CA PRO A 142 23.03 0.19 2.39
C PRO A 142 21.78 0.43 3.26
N GLU A 143 20.80 -0.48 3.26
CA GLU A 143 19.51 -0.33 3.94
C GLU A 143 19.47 -1.01 5.33
N VAL A 144 20.51 -1.73 5.75
CA VAL A 144 20.50 -2.44 7.04
C VAL A 144 20.69 -1.46 8.20
N ALA A 145 19.72 -1.42 9.11
CA ALA A 145 19.84 -0.71 10.38
C ALA A 145 20.63 -1.52 11.41
N TRP A 146 21.59 -0.89 12.09
CA TRP A 146 22.48 -1.53 13.06
C TRP A 146 22.27 -0.97 14.46
N VAL A 147 22.17 -1.88 15.43
CA VAL A 147 22.25 -1.58 16.87
C VAL A 147 23.70 -1.74 17.30
N THR A 148 24.30 -0.64 17.77
CA THR A 148 25.72 -0.60 18.18
C THR A 148 25.91 -0.31 19.67
N LYS A 149 24.84 0.06 20.40
CA LYS A 149 24.87 0.42 21.81
C LYS A 149 23.69 -0.18 22.59
N SER A 150 23.91 -0.48 23.86
CA SER A 150 22.88 -0.77 24.86
C SER A 150 22.98 0.24 25.99
N GLY A 151 21.98 1.11 26.13
CA GLY A 151 22.07 2.28 27.02
C GLY A 151 23.21 3.20 26.58
N GLN A 152 24.25 3.32 27.41
CA GLN A 152 25.46 4.12 27.10
C GLN A 152 26.69 3.25 26.78
N SER A 153 26.57 1.93 26.84
CA SER A 153 27.67 1.00 26.58
C SER A 153 27.65 0.54 25.13
N ASP A 154 28.81 0.58 24.47
CA ASP A 154 28.96 0.02 23.13
C ASP A 154 28.89 -1.51 23.19
N LEU A 155 28.28 -2.12 22.16
CA LEU A 155 28.25 -3.57 22.03
C LEU A 155 29.58 -4.06 21.45
N ASP A 156 30.12 -5.17 21.99
CA ASP A 156 31.34 -5.80 21.46
C ASP A 156 31.20 -6.18 19.99
N VAL A 157 29.99 -6.62 19.60
CA VAL A 157 29.63 -6.97 18.23
C VAL A 157 28.32 -6.26 17.89
N PRO A 158 28.26 -5.45 16.82
CA PRO A 158 27.02 -4.78 16.42
C PRO A 158 25.97 -5.81 15.98
N ILE A 159 24.70 -5.50 16.12
CA ILE A 159 23.58 -6.40 15.80
C ILE A 159 22.70 -5.73 14.75
N ALA A 160 22.39 -6.43 13.67
CA ALA A 160 21.51 -5.90 12.63
C ALA A 160 20.03 -6.09 13.01
N ILE A 161 19.20 -5.14 12.60
CA ILE A 161 17.74 -5.29 12.55
C ILE A 161 17.40 -5.95 11.22
N ARG A 162 16.55 -6.99 11.22
CA ARG A 162 16.25 -7.74 9.98
C ARG A 162 15.67 -6.83 8.87
N PRO A 163 16.22 -6.87 7.65
CA PRO A 163 15.56 -6.37 6.44
C PRO A 163 14.66 -7.45 5.79
N THR A 164 14.89 -8.72 6.15
CA THR A 164 14.18 -9.94 5.76
C THR A 164 14.68 -11.11 6.64
N SER A 165 13.96 -12.24 6.73
CA SER A 165 14.29 -13.31 7.70
C SER A 165 15.04 -14.52 7.14
N GLU A 166 15.45 -14.56 5.86
CA GLU A 166 16.23 -15.67 5.28
C GLU A 166 17.45 -16.03 6.15
N THR A 167 18.29 -15.03 6.46
CA THR A 167 19.48 -15.20 7.32
C THR A 167 19.13 -15.54 8.77
N VAL A 168 17.94 -15.18 9.24
CA VAL A 168 17.49 -15.49 10.61
C VAL A 168 16.99 -16.93 10.71
N MET A 169 16.26 -17.41 9.70
CA MET A 169 15.53 -18.68 9.73
C MET A 169 16.36 -19.86 9.25
N TYR A 170 17.11 -19.69 8.17
CA TYR A 170 17.77 -20.79 7.47
C TYR A 170 18.87 -21.52 8.24
N PRO A 171 19.65 -20.88 9.14
CA PRO A 171 20.53 -21.60 10.05
C PRO A 171 19.82 -22.56 11.01
N TYR A 172 18.51 -22.39 11.22
CA TYR A 172 17.70 -23.29 12.05
C TYR A 172 16.99 -24.34 11.20
N TYR A 173 16.65 -24.03 9.94
CA TYR A 173 16.13 -25.02 9.00
C TYR A 173 17.14 -26.16 8.80
N SER A 174 18.44 -25.86 8.69
CA SER A 174 19.50 -26.88 8.60
C SER A 174 19.65 -27.72 9.87
N LYS A 175 19.16 -27.26 11.04
CA LYS A 175 19.16 -28.03 12.28
C LYS A 175 17.92 -28.92 12.42
N TRP A 176 16.78 -28.43 11.93
CA TRP A 176 15.48 -29.09 12.06
C TRP A 176 15.23 -30.14 10.98
N ILE A 177 15.76 -29.93 9.78
CA ILE A 177 15.62 -30.85 8.65
C ILE A 177 16.82 -31.82 8.67
N ARG A 178 16.55 -33.12 8.82
CA ARG A 178 17.58 -34.17 8.77
C ARG A 178 17.29 -35.24 7.73
N GLY A 179 16.03 -35.64 7.58
CA GLY A 179 15.59 -36.62 6.59
C GLY A 179 14.34 -36.19 5.84
N HIS A 180 13.97 -36.94 4.81
CA HIS A 180 12.78 -36.67 3.98
C HIS A 180 11.48 -36.58 4.80
N ARG A 181 11.42 -37.21 5.97
CA ARG A 181 10.26 -37.20 6.88
C ARG A 181 10.04 -35.85 7.59
N ASP A 182 11.05 -35.00 7.62
CA ASP A 182 10.95 -33.65 8.17
C ASP A 182 10.38 -32.64 7.15
N LEU A 183 10.20 -33.08 5.90
CA LEU A 183 9.71 -32.28 4.78
C LEU A 183 8.25 -32.64 4.43
N PRO A 184 7.46 -31.67 3.94
CA PRO A 184 7.80 -30.27 3.79
C PRO A 184 7.77 -29.50 5.12
N LEU A 185 8.76 -28.64 5.35
CA LEU A 185 8.74 -27.67 6.44
C LEU A 185 8.11 -26.38 5.92
N LYS A 186 7.00 -25.94 6.53
CA LYS A 186 6.24 -24.78 6.06
C LYS A 186 5.94 -23.79 7.17
N LEU A 187 6.64 -22.65 7.19
CA LEU A 187 6.48 -21.64 8.24
C LEU A 187 6.06 -20.29 7.67
N ASN A 188 5.35 -19.53 8.50
CA ASN A 188 4.94 -18.15 8.25
C ASN A 188 5.18 -17.32 9.51
N GLN A 189 5.45 -16.02 9.37
CA GLN A 189 5.40 -15.09 10.50
C GLN A 189 4.80 -13.74 10.10
N TRP A 190 4.07 -13.15 11.05
CA TRP A 190 3.56 -11.78 10.96
C TRP A 190 4.44 -10.89 11.81
N CYS A 191 5.04 -9.87 11.20
CA CYS A 191 5.99 -9.04 11.93
C CYS A 191 6.28 -7.70 11.26
N ASN A 192 7.07 -6.85 11.92
CA ASN A 192 7.66 -5.68 11.32
C ASN A 192 9.05 -5.99 10.73
N VAL A 193 9.42 -5.18 9.74
CA VAL A 193 10.72 -5.16 9.08
C VAL A 193 11.21 -3.73 8.97
N VAL A 194 12.54 -3.56 9.05
CA VAL A 194 13.20 -2.26 8.86
C VAL A 194 14.10 -2.31 7.63
N ARG A 195 13.85 -1.40 6.70
CA ARG A 195 14.70 -1.12 5.53
C ARG A 195 14.98 0.38 5.49
N TRP A 196 16.22 0.76 5.73
CA TRP A 196 16.61 2.16 5.86
C TRP A 196 16.84 2.82 4.51
N GLU A 197 15.75 2.88 3.76
CA GLU A 197 15.67 3.46 2.43
C GLU A 197 16.09 4.95 2.41
N PHE A 198 16.86 5.33 1.38
CA PHE A 198 17.37 6.71 1.20
C PHE A 198 16.45 7.57 0.33
N SER A 199 15.60 6.96 -0.48
CA SER A 199 14.62 7.69 -1.28
C SER A 199 13.48 8.28 -0.43
N ASN A 200 12.71 9.20 -1.02
CA ASN A 200 11.62 9.89 -0.33
C ASN A 200 10.55 8.89 0.14
N PRO A 201 10.31 8.77 1.45
CA PRO A 201 9.33 7.83 1.95
C PRO A 201 7.91 8.30 1.63
N THR A 202 7.04 7.35 1.34
CA THR A 202 5.61 7.59 1.09
C THR A 202 4.82 6.64 2.01
N PRO A 203 3.86 7.15 2.81
CA PRO A 203 3.07 6.31 3.71
C PRO A 203 2.57 5.06 3.02
N PHE A 204 2.68 3.90 3.68
CA PHE A 204 2.35 2.56 3.17
C PHE A 204 3.20 2.05 1.99
N ILE A 205 3.40 2.87 0.96
CA ILE A 205 4.03 2.47 -0.29
C ILE A 205 5.51 2.17 -0.11
N ARG A 206 6.21 3.07 0.60
CA ARG A 206 7.65 2.99 0.88
C ARG A 206 7.92 3.61 2.24
N SER A 207 7.78 2.80 3.29
CA SER A 207 8.08 3.16 4.67
C SER A 207 9.36 2.47 5.11
N ARG A 208 10.11 3.07 6.04
CA ARG A 208 11.34 2.47 6.59
C ARG A 208 11.04 1.32 7.54
N GLU A 209 10.02 1.48 8.34
CA GLU A 209 9.40 0.40 9.09
C GLU A 209 8.02 0.10 8.49
N PHE A 210 7.72 -1.17 8.27
CA PHE A 210 6.41 -1.61 7.79
C PHE A 210 6.04 -2.97 8.37
N LEU A 211 4.73 -3.20 8.49
CA LEU A 211 4.21 -4.52 8.83
C LEU A 211 4.11 -5.36 7.56
N TRP A 212 4.45 -6.63 7.71
CA TRP A 212 4.31 -7.60 6.64
C TRP A 212 4.04 -9.00 7.19
N GLN A 213 3.72 -9.87 6.26
CA GLN A 213 3.80 -11.30 6.43
C GLN A 213 4.97 -11.80 5.59
N GLU A 214 5.72 -12.78 6.10
CA GLU A 214 6.70 -13.52 5.31
C GLU A 214 6.56 -15.02 5.58
N GLY A 215 6.48 -15.79 4.50
CA GLY A 215 6.44 -17.25 4.53
C GLY A 215 7.72 -17.84 3.97
N HIS A 216 8.21 -18.89 4.61
CA HIS A 216 9.42 -19.61 4.20
C HIS A 216 9.18 -21.11 4.29
N THR A 217 9.39 -21.81 3.18
CA THR A 217 9.08 -23.24 3.08
C THR A 217 10.25 -24.01 2.46
N ALA A 218 10.36 -25.28 2.81
CA ALA A 218 11.37 -26.20 2.30
C ALA A 218 10.73 -27.54 1.92
N PHE A 219 11.10 -28.05 0.75
CA PHE A 219 10.51 -29.20 0.08
C PHE A 219 11.57 -30.20 -0.35
N ALA A 220 11.13 -31.44 -0.59
CA ALA A 220 12.00 -32.48 -1.12
C ALA A 220 12.22 -32.32 -2.63
N THR A 221 11.20 -31.86 -3.37
CA THR A 221 11.29 -31.71 -4.84
C THR A 221 10.94 -30.31 -5.34
N LYS A 222 11.39 -30.02 -6.57
CA LYS A 222 11.11 -28.76 -7.26
C LYS A 222 9.62 -28.60 -7.57
N GLU A 223 8.95 -29.69 -7.93
CA GLU A 223 7.54 -29.69 -8.32
C GLU A 223 6.64 -29.26 -7.15
N GLU A 224 6.95 -29.71 -5.93
CA GLU A 224 6.24 -29.28 -4.73
C GLU A 224 6.45 -27.78 -4.45
N ALA A 225 7.70 -27.32 -4.59
CA ALA A 225 8.05 -25.91 -4.42
C ALA A 225 7.34 -25.02 -5.46
N ASP A 226 7.41 -25.37 -6.74
CA ASP A 226 6.76 -24.63 -7.83
C ASP A 226 5.24 -24.55 -7.67
N LYS A 227 4.62 -25.64 -7.20
CA LYS A 227 3.19 -25.68 -6.91
C LYS A 227 2.81 -24.65 -5.85
N GLU A 228 3.51 -24.62 -4.73
CA GLU A 228 3.21 -23.66 -3.65
C GLU A 228 3.42 -22.21 -4.10
N VAL A 229 4.44 -21.93 -4.92
CA VAL A 229 4.68 -20.56 -5.43
C VAL A 229 3.43 -19.99 -6.09
N LEU A 230 2.78 -20.78 -6.95
CA LEU A 230 1.57 -20.38 -7.68
C LEU A 230 0.32 -20.37 -6.80
N GLU A 231 0.20 -21.30 -5.85
CA GLU A 231 -0.89 -21.31 -4.87
C GLU A 231 -0.87 -20.02 -4.01
N ILE A 232 0.30 -19.62 -3.51
CA ILE A 232 0.45 -18.38 -2.75
C ILE A 232 0.22 -17.15 -3.63
N LEU A 233 0.72 -17.15 -4.87
CA LEU A 233 0.47 -16.06 -5.82
C LEU A 233 -1.03 -15.85 -6.08
N GLU A 234 -1.80 -16.93 -6.11
CA GLU A 234 -3.26 -16.87 -6.21
C GLU A 234 -3.91 -16.27 -4.96
N LEU A 235 -3.46 -16.64 -3.76
CA LEU A 235 -3.94 -15.99 -2.52
C LEU A 235 -3.66 -14.49 -2.51
N TYR A 236 -2.51 -14.05 -3.03
CA TYR A 236 -2.23 -12.62 -3.18
C TYR A 236 -3.14 -11.95 -4.21
N ARG A 237 -3.47 -12.61 -5.33
CA ARG A 237 -4.51 -12.11 -6.23
C ARG A 237 -5.84 -11.95 -5.50
N CYS A 238 -6.25 -12.93 -4.68
CA CYS A 238 -7.48 -12.85 -3.88
C CYS A 238 -7.47 -11.66 -2.91
N ILE A 239 -6.35 -11.36 -2.23
CA ILE A 239 -6.25 -10.15 -1.39
C ILE A 239 -6.59 -8.91 -2.20
N TYR A 240 -5.94 -8.73 -3.36
CA TYR A 240 -6.13 -7.54 -4.18
C TYR A 240 -7.52 -7.49 -4.82
N GLU A 241 -7.93 -8.52 -5.54
CA GLU A 241 -9.15 -8.49 -6.34
C GLU A 241 -10.40 -8.70 -5.49
N GLU A 242 -10.38 -9.64 -4.55
CA GLU A 242 -11.58 -10.04 -3.82
C GLU A 242 -11.79 -9.29 -2.52
N TYR A 243 -10.75 -8.77 -1.87
CA TYR A 243 -10.88 -7.99 -0.63
C TYR A 243 -10.71 -6.51 -0.87
N LEU A 244 -9.72 -6.12 -1.68
CA LEU A 244 -9.42 -4.72 -1.94
C LEU A 244 -10.11 -4.18 -3.20
N ALA A 245 -10.79 -5.01 -4.00
CA ALA A 245 -11.41 -4.61 -5.26
C ALA A 245 -10.41 -3.94 -6.24
N ILE A 246 -9.15 -4.41 -6.26
CA ILE A 246 -8.06 -3.87 -7.10
C ILE A 246 -7.68 -4.93 -8.14
N PRO A 247 -7.80 -4.64 -9.44
CA PRO A 247 -7.33 -5.55 -10.48
C PRO A 247 -5.81 -5.65 -10.47
N VAL A 248 -5.27 -6.86 -10.52
CA VAL A 248 -3.82 -7.10 -10.62
C VAL A 248 -3.48 -7.93 -11.85
N ILE A 249 -2.19 -7.97 -12.18
CA ILE A 249 -1.63 -8.85 -13.21
C ILE A 249 -0.66 -9.79 -12.51
N LYS A 250 -0.94 -11.10 -12.56
CA LYS A 250 0.02 -12.12 -12.14
C LYS A 250 1.10 -12.24 -13.22
N GLY A 251 2.37 -12.26 -12.82
CA GLY A 251 3.49 -12.37 -13.75
C GLY A 251 4.72 -13.01 -13.12
N LYS A 252 5.67 -13.38 -13.97
CA LYS A 252 7.05 -13.73 -13.58
C LYS A 252 7.91 -12.49 -13.78
N LYS A 253 8.78 -12.15 -12.83
CA LYS A 253 9.78 -11.09 -13.01
C LYS A 253 10.82 -11.51 -14.03
N SER A 254 11.40 -10.53 -14.72
CA SER A 254 12.58 -10.73 -15.57
C SER A 254 13.77 -11.22 -14.76
N GLU A 255 14.79 -11.72 -15.45
CA GLU A 255 16.01 -12.19 -14.78
C GLU A 255 16.74 -11.09 -14.01
N HIS A 256 16.61 -9.82 -14.43
CA HIS A 256 17.20 -8.67 -13.73
C HIS A 256 16.36 -8.15 -12.56
N GLU A 257 15.02 -8.29 -12.62
CA GLU A 257 14.10 -7.80 -11.57
C GLU A 257 13.69 -8.89 -10.56
N LYS A 258 14.09 -10.14 -10.79
CA LYS A 258 13.83 -11.23 -9.83
C LYS A 258 14.63 -10.98 -8.55
N PHE A 259 14.18 -11.58 -7.45
CA PHE A 259 14.95 -11.59 -6.23
C PHE A 259 16.33 -12.23 -6.46
N ALA A 260 17.40 -11.54 -6.05
CA ALA A 260 18.79 -11.94 -6.34
C ALA A 260 19.13 -13.36 -5.84
N GLY A 261 18.54 -13.79 -4.71
CA GLY A 261 18.69 -15.14 -4.19
C GLY A 261 17.75 -16.19 -4.81
N GLY A 262 16.84 -15.78 -5.70
CA GLY A 262 15.79 -16.63 -6.27
C GLY A 262 16.18 -17.34 -7.57
N LEU A 263 15.69 -18.56 -7.77
CA LEU A 263 15.68 -19.22 -9.07
C LEU A 263 14.78 -18.44 -10.04
N TYR A 264 13.55 -18.15 -9.60
CA TYR A 264 12.64 -17.24 -10.28
C TYR A 264 11.72 -16.53 -9.27
N THR A 265 11.15 -15.40 -9.68
CA THR A 265 10.20 -14.64 -8.86
C THR A 265 8.89 -14.45 -9.60
N THR A 266 7.78 -14.66 -8.90
CA THR A 266 6.44 -14.29 -9.37
C THR A 266 5.90 -13.12 -8.54
N SER A 267 5.05 -12.30 -9.15
CA SER A 267 4.45 -11.14 -8.48
C SER A 267 3.03 -10.88 -8.96
N VAL A 268 2.27 -10.17 -8.12
CA VAL A 268 1.06 -9.46 -8.54
C VAL A 268 1.41 -7.99 -8.73
N GLU A 269 1.15 -7.47 -9.93
CA GLU A 269 1.41 -6.09 -10.27
C GLU A 269 0.09 -5.31 -10.33
N ALA A 270 0.02 -4.21 -9.57
CA ALA A 270 -1.05 -3.22 -9.66
C ALA A 270 -0.58 -1.99 -10.45
N PHE A 271 -1.53 -1.18 -10.91
CA PHE A 271 -1.27 0.01 -11.69
C PHE A 271 -2.03 1.20 -11.12
N ILE A 272 -1.37 2.36 -11.03
CA ILE A 272 -1.97 3.62 -10.59
C ILE A 272 -2.10 4.55 -11.80
N PRO A 273 -3.30 4.66 -12.42
CA PRO A 273 -3.51 5.45 -13.63
C PRO A 273 -3.16 6.94 -13.47
N ASN A 274 -3.49 7.54 -12.33
CA ASN A 274 -3.25 8.97 -12.08
C ASN A 274 -1.76 9.34 -12.19
N THR A 275 -0.87 8.42 -11.79
CA THR A 275 0.57 8.61 -11.85
C THR A 275 1.22 7.96 -13.06
N GLY A 276 0.54 7.03 -13.73
CA GLY A 276 1.11 6.20 -14.80
C GLY A 276 2.12 5.17 -14.31
N ARG A 277 1.95 4.68 -13.08
CA ARG A 277 3.01 3.95 -12.37
C ARG A 277 2.56 2.55 -11.99
N GLY A 278 3.46 1.60 -12.20
CA GLY A 278 3.34 0.24 -11.69
C GLY A 278 3.73 0.16 -10.24
N ILE A 279 3.10 -0.77 -9.53
CA ILE A 279 3.46 -1.09 -8.16
C ILE A 279 3.30 -2.57 -7.90
N GLN A 280 4.41 -3.20 -7.52
CA GLN A 280 4.41 -4.58 -7.06
C GLN A 280 3.63 -4.66 -5.75
N GLY A 281 2.57 -5.48 -5.76
CA GLY A 281 1.69 -5.67 -4.63
C GLY A 281 2.15 -6.75 -3.65
N ALA A 282 2.63 -7.87 -4.17
CA ALA A 282 3.17 -8.99 -3.39
C ALA A 282 4.08 -9.86 -4.27
N THR A 283 4.92 -10.69 -3.65
CA THR A 283 5.83 -11.61 -4.35
C THR A 283 5.82 -13.01 -3.77
N SER A 284 6.00 -13.98 -4.67
CA SER A 284 6.22 -15.39 -4.34
C SER A 284 7.42 -15.91 -5.14
N HIS A 285 8.48 -16.25 -4.43
CA HIS A 285 9.79 -16.61 -4.96
C HIS A 285 9.98 -18.12 -4.87
N CYS A 286 10.43 -18.73 -5.97
CA CYS A 286 11.11 -20.02 -5.90
C CYS A 286 12.59 -19.72 -5.70
N LEU A 287 13.10 -20.06 -4.51
CA LEU A 287 14.50 -19.85 -4.16
C LEU A 287 15.43 -20.92 -4.74
N GLY A 288 14.84 -22.00 -5.27
CA GLY A 288 15.59 -23.16 -5.73
C GLY A 288 16.39 -23.77 -4.58
N GLN A 289 17.67 -24.01 -4.82
CA GLN A 289 18.61 -24.56 -3.83
C GLN A 289 19.70 -23.54 -3.45
N ASN A 290 19.55 -22.26 -3.83
CA ASN A 290 20.58 -21.23 -3.62
C ASN A 290 20.88 -21.04 -2.12
N PHE A 291 19.83 -20.80 -1.34
CA PHE A 291 19.95 -20.67 0.12
C PHE A 291 20.24 -22.00 0.81
N ALA A 292 19.72 -23.12 0.30
CA ALA A 292 20.01 -24.45 0.84
C ALA A 292 21.51 -24.77 0.74
N LYS A 293 22.16 -24.38 -0.36
CA LYS A 293 23.60 -24.48 -0.54
C LYS A 293 24.37 -23.59 0.44
N MET A 294 23.93 -22.33 0.60
CA MET A 294 24.59 -21.34 1.47
C MET A 294 24.51 -21.70 2.96
N PHE A 295 23.38 -22.24 3.41
CA PHE A 295 23.11 -22.60 4.81
C PHE A 295 23.23 -24.09 5.11
N GLU A 296 23.70 -24.87 4.12
CA GLU A 296 23.87 -26.32 4.19
C GLU A 296 22.61 -27.09 4.62
N ILE A 297 21.44 -26.65 4.14
CA ILE A 297 20.15 -27.27 4.42
C ILE A 297 20.00 -28.54 3.55
N ASN A 298 20.43 -29.66 4.11
CA ASN A 298 20.42 -30.96 3.45
C ASN A 298 19.44 -31.91 4.16
N PHE A 299 18.99 -32.94 3.44
CA PHE A 299 18.23 -34.05 4.00
C PHE A 299 18.64 -35.39 3.37
N GLU A 300 18.42 -36.47 4.10
CA GLU A 300 18.52 -37.84 3.57
C GLU A 300 17.21 -38.23 2.86
N ASN A 301 17.29 -38.49 1.55
CA ASN A 301 16.14 -38.92 0.75
C ASN A 301 15.73 -40.37 1.07
N GLU A 302 14.66 -40.87 0.45
CA GLU A 302 14.17 -42.25 0.68
C GLU A 302 15.18 -43.34 0.30
N LYS A 303 16.20 -43.01 -0.51
CA LYS A 303 17.28 -43.91 -0.93
C LYS A 303 18.51 -43.84 -0.02
N GLY A 304 18.50 -43.02 1.02
CA GLY A 304 19.66 -42.79 1.89
C GLY A 304 20.68 -41.79 1.33
N GLU A 305 20.36 -41.09 0.23
CA GLU A 305 21.28 -40.13 -0.38
C GLU A 305 21.07 -38.74 0.21
N ARG A 306 22.18 -38.04 0.49
CA ARG A 306 22.15 -36.67 1.00
C ARG A 306 21.92 -35.69 -0.16
N THR A 307 20.82 -34.96 -0.13
CA THR A 307 20.45 -33.95 -1.13
C THR A 307 19.99 -32.65 -0.47
N MET A 308 19.88 -31.57 -1.26
CA MET A 308 19.47 -30.24 -0.78
C MET A 308 17.97 -30.02 -0.94
N VAL A 309 17.38 -29.29 0.00
CA VAL A 309 15.97 -28.90 -0.07
C VAL A 309 15.71 -27.86 -1.17
N TRP A 310 14.48 -27.87 -1.69
CA TRP A 310 13.95 -26.80 -2.54
C TRP A 310 13.20 -25.80 -1.67
N GLN A 311 13.48 -24.51 -1.79
CA GLN A 311 12.89 -23.50 -0.91
C GLN A 311 12.04 -22.48 -1.66
N ASN A 312 11.04 -21.94 -0.96
CA ASN A 312 10.31 -20.74 -1.37
C ASN A 312 10.37 -19.68 -0.27
N SER A 313 10.25 -18.42 -0.67
CA SER A 313 9.83 -17.33 0.22
C SER A 313 8.76 -16.49 -0.44
N TRP A 314 7.85 -15.91 0.35
CA TRP A 314 6.74 -15.13 -0.18
C TRP A 314 6.26 -14.09 0.84
N ALA A 315 5.91 -12.89 0.37
CA ALA A 315 5.51 -11.80 1.26
C ALA A 315 4.51 -10.81 0.61
N TYR A 316 3.65 -10.24 1.45
CA TYR A 316 2.99 -8.96 1.20
C TYR A 316 3.05 -8.07 2.46
N SER A 317 2.93 -6.75 2.27
CA SER A 317 3.03 -5.76 3.35
C SER A 317 1.86 -4.81 3.39
N THR A 318 1.87 -3.88 4.35
CA THR A 318 0.92 -2.76 4.46
C THR A 318 0.88 -1.84 3.23
N ARG A 319 1.79 -2.03 2.25
CA ARG A 319 1.68 -1.43 0.92
C ARG A 319 0.32 -1.67 0.27
N THR A 320 -0.31 -2.82 0.53
CA THR A 320 -1.67 -3.14 0.07
C THR A 320 -2.68 -2.05 0.40
N VAL A 321 -2.64 -1.52 1.63
CA VAL A 321 -3.50 -0.40 2.09
C VAL A 321 -3.24 0.85 1.28
N GLY A 322 -1.97 1.18 1.05
CA GLY A 322 -1.58 2.34 0.24
C GLY A 322 -2.10 2.24 -1.20
N VAL A 323 -1.97 1.08 -1.85
CA VAL A 323 -2.49 0.84 -3.20
C VAL A 323 -4.01 0.99 -3.23
N MET A 324 -4.73 0.46 -2.24
CA MET A 324 -6.19 0.62 -2.14
C MET A 324 -6.60 2.09 -2.07
N VAL A 325 -5.92 2.90 -1.25
CA VAL A 325 -6.16 4.35 -1.17
C VAL A 325 -5.93 5.01 -2.53
N MET A 326 -4.81 4.70 -3.19
CA MET A 326 -4.45 5.27 -4.49
C MET A 326 -5.44 4.91 -5.60
N VAL A 327 -5.96 3.68 -5.60
CA VAL A 327 -6.91 3.21 -6.63
C VAL A 327 -8.29 3.83 -6.41
N HIS A 328 -8.85 3.72 -5.20
CA HIS A 328 -10.26 4.01 -4.93
C HIS A 328 -10.54 5.42 -4.43
N GLY A 329 -9.60 6.05 -3.72
CA GLY A 329 -9.82 7.36 -3.11
C GLY A 329 -10.20 8.44 -4.13
N ASP A 330 -10.96 9.44 -3.69
CA ASP A 330 -11.44 10.54 -4.52
C ASP A 330 -11.24 11.92 -3.84
N ASN A 331 -11.82 12.97 -4.41
CA ASN A 331 -11.70 14.34 -3.88
C ASN A 331 -12.54 14.58 -2.60
N LYS A 332 -13.34 13.61 -2.15
CA LYS A 332 -14.05 13.65 -0.86
C LYS A 332 -13.31 12.91 0.24
N GLY A 333 -12.31 12.08 -0.11
CA GLY A 333 -11.49 11.34 0.83
C GLY A 333 -11.34 9.86 0.47
N LEU A 334 -11.28 9.01 1.49
CA LEU A 334 -11.17 7.57 1.32
C LEU A 334 -12.43 6.98 0.69
N VAL A 335 -12.26 5.89 -0.06
CA VAL A 335 -13.34 5.04 -0.55
C VAL A 335 -12.92 3.60 -0.26
N LEU A 336 -13.54 2.99 0.75
CA LEU A 336 -13.13 1.67 1.22
C LEU A 336 -14.01 0.57 0.61
N PRO A 337 -13.43 -0.54 0.11
CA PRO A 337 -14.19 -1.72 -0.24
C PRO A 337 -14.90 -2.30 1.00
N PRO A 338 -16.20 -2.67 0.90
CA PRO A 338 -16.97 -3.15 2.05
C PRO A 338 -16.38 -4.32 2.82
N LYS A 339 -15.59 -5.18 2.17
CA LYS A 339 -14.96 -6.33 2.83
C LYS A 339 -13.91 -5.91 3.85
N VAL A 340 -13.17 -4.83 3.60
CA VAL A 340 -12.08 -4.35 4.48
C VAL A 340 -12.43 -3.10 5.29
N ALA A 341 -13.57 -2.45 5.01
CA ALA A 341 -13.99 -1.28 5.78
C ALA A 341 -14.29 -1.65 7.25
N ALA A 342 -13.65 -0.97 8.21
CA ALA A 342 -13.90 -1.18 9.64
C ALA A 342 -15.38 -1.01 10.00
N ILE A 343 -15.99 0.06 9.49
CA ILE A 343 -17.43 0.30 9.52
C ILE A 343 -17.93 0.23 8.08
N GLN A 344 -18.88 -0.66 7.83
CA GLN A 344 -19.55 -0.82 6.53
C GLN A 344 -20.72 0.14 6.39
N VAL A 345 -21.47 0.34 7.49
CA VAL A 345 -22.69 1.15 7.52
C VAL A 345 -22.63 2.12 8.69
N ILE A 346 -22.78 3.42 8.42
CA ILE A 346 -22.96 4.44 9.47
C ILE A 346 -24.38 4.99 9.45
N VAL A 347 -25.07 4.92 10.57
CA VAL A 347 -26.43 5.43 10.76
C VAL A 347 -26.37 6.82 11.38
N ILE A 348 -27.05 7.80 10.78
CA ILE A 348 -27.01 9.19 11.21
C ILE A 348 -28.43 9.72 11.41
N PRO A 349 -28.79 10.14 12.64
CA PRO A 349 -30.06 10.80 12.88
C PRO A 349 -30.09 12.18 12.23
N VAL A 350 -31.22 12.52 11.62
CA VAL A 350 -31.47 13.82 11.00
C VAL A 350 -32.66 14.50 11.69
N PRO A 351 -32.50 14.92 12.96
CA PRO A 351 -33.57 15.58 13.68
C PRO A 351 -33.88 16.94 13.04
N TYR A 352 -35.16 17.31 13.05
CA TYR A 352 -35.64 18.62 12.64
C TYR A 352 -36.39 19.29 13.79
N LYS A 353 -36.61 20.59 13.71
CA LYS A 353 -37.39 21.33 14.70
C LYS A 353 -38.80 20.72 14.79
N ASP A 354 -39.27 20.47 16.01
CA ASP A 354 -40.58 19.87 16.32
C ASP A 354 -40.76 18.38 15.93
N ALA A 355 -39.66 17.66 15.64
CA ALA A 355 -39.68 16.23 15.35
C ALA A 355 -39.62 15.37 16.62
N ASP A 356 -40.16 14.14 16.54
CA ASP A 356 -39.96 13.08 17.54
C ASP A 356 -38.49 12.64 17.55
N THR A 357 -37.66 13.42 18.25
CA THR A 357 -36.22 13.20 18.31
C THR A 357 -35.92 11.87 19.00
N LYS A 358 -36.71 11.49 20.01
CA LYS A 358 -36.53 10.21 20.69
C LYS A 358 -36.81 9.05 19.72
N GLY A 359 -37.94 9.10 19.00
CA GLY A 359 -38.29 8.09 18.00
C GLY A 359 -37.24 7.96 16.89
N ILE A 360 -36.60 9.05 16.47
CA ILE A 360 -35.51 9.01 15.47
C ILE A 360 -34.31 8.23 16.02
N PHE A 361 -33.89 8.53 17.25
CA PHE A 361 -32.74 7.87 17.86
C PHE A 361 -33.02 6.40 18.15
N ASP A 362 -34.21 6.08 18.66
CA ASP A 362 -34.66 4.70 18.90
C ASP A 362 -34.68 3.89 17.58
N ALA A 363 -35.11 4.50 16.46
CA ALA A 363 -35.07 3.87 15.14
C ALA A 363 -33.65 3.68 14.59
N CYS A 364 -32.75 4.63 14.83
CA CYS A 364 -31.33 4.48 14.51
C CYS A 364 -30.70 3.30 15.27
N ASP A 365 -30.94 3.20 16.58
CA ASP A 365 -30.47 2.09 17.41
C ASP A 365 -31.04 0.74 16.94
N ALA A 366 -32.34 0.69 16.65
CA ALA A 366 -32.98 -0.51 16.11
C ALA A 366 -32.40 -0.93 14.75
N THR A 367 -32.08 0.04 13.89
CA THR A 367 -31.44 -0.19 12.58
C THR A 367 -30.04 -0.77 12.76
N VAL A 368 -29.21 -0.16 13.60
CA VAL A 368 -27.85 -0.67 13.90
C VAL A 368 -27.92 -2.07 14.49
N LYS A 369 -28.80 -2.30 15.45
CA LYS A 369 -29.00 -3.63 16.06
C LYS A 369 -29.37 -4.68 15.01
N THR A 370 -30.34 -4.39 14.16
CA THR A 370 -30.80 -5.30 13.09
C THR A 370 -29.65 -5.67 12.14
N LEU A 371 -28.84 -4.68 11.75
CA LEU A 371 -27.71 -4.88 10.84
C LEU A 371 -26.56 -5.66 11.50
N THR A 372 -26.22 -5.32 12.75
CA THR A 372 -25.15 -6.02 13.50
C THR A 372 -25.50 -7.47 13.81
N GLU A 373 -26.75 -7.76 14.20
CA GLU A 373 -27.26 -9.14 14.38
C GLU A 373 -27.23 -9.95 13.07
N SER A 374 -27.26 -9.26 11.92
CA SER A 374 -27.14 -9.87 10.59
C SER A 374 -25.69 -10.00 10.09
N GLY A 375 -24.70 -9.64 10.92
CA GLY A 375 -23.27 -9.76 10.62
C GLY A 375 -22.62 -8.57 9.93
N PHE A 376 -23.32 -7.43 9.80
CA PHE A 376 -22.72 -6.20 9.27
C PHE A 376 -21.96 -5.42 10.35
N ARG A 377 -20.86 -4.76 9.95
CA ARG A 377 -20.17 -3.80 10.82
C ARG A 377 -20.87 -2.45 10.71
N ALA A 378 -21.87 -2.23 11.55
CA ALA A 378 -22.70 -1.03 11.55
C ALA A 378 -22.57 -0.26 12.87
N GLU A 379 -22.54 1.06 12.78
CA GLU A 379 -22.50 1.97 13.93
C GLU A 379 -23.46 3.15 13.73
N ALA A 380 -23.75 3.89 14.81
CA ALA A 380 -24.52 5.13 14.75
C ALA A 380 -23.70 6.31 15.28
N ASP A 381 -23.83 7.47 14.61
CA ASP A 381 -23.22 8.72 15.07
C ASP A 381 -24.23 9.62 15.77
N PHE A 382 -24.33 9.45 17.09
CA PHE A 382 -25.23 10.22 17.95
C PHE A 382 -24.66 11.52 18.51
N ARG A 383 -23.46 11.93 18.10
CA ARG A 383 -22.83 13.18 18.57
C ARG A 383 -23.74 14.38 18.28
N ASP A 384 -24.23 15.06 19.29
CA ASP A 384 -25.19 16.17 19.18
C ASP A 384 -24.51 17.52 18.88
N ASN A 385 -23.22 17.62 19.19
CA ASN A 385 -22.37 18.79 18.94
C ASN A 385 -22.03 19.02 17.45
N TYR A 386 -22.42 18.11 16.55
CA TYR A 386 -22.19 18.23 15.12
C TYR A 386 -23.47 18.15 14.29
N SER A 387 -23.59 19.04 13.31
CA SER A 387 -24.68 18.99 12.34
C SER A 387 -24.63 17.70 11.49
N PRO A 388 -25.77 17.19 10.98
CA PRO A 388 -25.77 16.04 10.07
C PRO A 388 -24.83 16.22 8.87
N GLY A 389 -24.80 17.42 8.26
CA GLY A 389 -23.90 17.71 7.14
C GLY A 389 -22.41 17.60 7.49
N TRP A 390 -22.02 17.95 8.72
CA TRP A 390 -20.64 17.73 9.18
C TRP A 390 -20.34 16.24 9.32
N LYS A 391 -21.26 15.47 9.92
CA LYS A 391 -21.11 14.01 10.05
C LYS A 391 -21.02 13.33 8.69
N TYR A 392 -21.78 13.80 7.70
CA TYR A 392 -21.72 13.30 6.33
C TYR A 392 -20.30 13.45 5.77
N SER A 393 -19.71 14.64 5.86
CA SER A 393 -18.34 14.88 5.42
C SER A 393 -17.31 14.05 6.20
N HIS A 394 -17.47 13.93 7.52
CA HIS A 394 -16.56 13.14 8.36
C HIS A 394 -16.51 11.66 7.94
N TRP A 395 -17.68 11.03 7.77
CA TRP A 395 -17.74 9.62 7.40
C TRP A 395 -17.48 9.37 5.91
N GLU A 396 -17.74 10.35 5.03
CA GLU A 396 -17.29 10.33 3.64
C GLU A 396 -15.76 10.39 3.55
N MET A 397 -15.11 11.25 4.35
CA MET A 397 -13.64 11.35 4.44
C MET A 397 -13.02 10.03 4.88
N LYS A 398 -13.61 9.38 5.89
CA LYS A 398 -13.16 8.08 6.41
C LYS A 398 -13.52 6.90 5.50
N GLY A 399 -14.32 7.13 4.45
CA GLY A 399 -14.62 6.16 3.40
C GLY A 399 -15.59 5.05 3.81
N VAL A 400 -16.48 5.30 4.77
CA VAL A 400 -17.54 4.35 5.12
C VAL A 400 -18.40 4.05 3.89
N PRO A 401 -18.55 2.78 3.46
CA PRO A 401 -19.20 2.44 2.20
C PRO A 401 -20.65 2.90 2.06
N LEU A 402 -21.43 2.78 3.14
CA LEU A 402 -22.85 3.10 3.14
C LEU A 402 -23.19 4.01 4.33
N ARG A 403 -23.86 5.12 4.06
CA ARG A 403 -24.49 5.94 5.10
C ARG A 403 -25.99 5.70 5.07
N ILE A 404 -26.60 5.52 6.23
CA ILE A 404 -28.04 5.51 6.41
C ILE A 404 -28.45 6.77 7.17
N GLU A 405 -29.41 7.50 6.62
CA GLU A 405 -29.98 8.71 7.19
C GLU A 405 -31.41 8.40 7.65
N ILE A 406 -31.76 8.79 8.89
CA ILE A 406 -33.11 8.62 9.44
C ILE A 406 -33.61 9.96 9.95
N GLY A 407 -34.62 10.51 9.27
CA GLY A 407 -35.32 11.71 9.68
C GLY A 407 -36.83 11.48 9.89
N PRO A 408 -37.60 12.55 10.14
CA PRO A 408 -39.02 12.46 10.44
C PRO A 408 -39.86 11.79 9.33
N LYS A 409 -39.49 12.03 8.06
CA LYS A 409 -40.15 11.42 6.89
C LYS A 409 -39.88 9.93 6.77
N ASP A 410 -38.68 9.51 7.18
CA ASP A 410 -38.26 8.12 7.09
C ASP A 410 -38.98 7.30 8.17
N LEU A 411 -39.13 7.87 9.38
CA LEU A 411 -39.99 7.33 10.43
C LEU A 411 -41.45 7.20 10.00
N SER A 412 -42.06 8.26 9.44
CA SER A 412 -43.47 8.23 9.04
C SER A 412 -43.76 7.18 7.97
N ASN A 413 -42.77 6.89 7.12
CA ASN A 413 -42.88 5.94 6.02
C ASN A 413 -42.33 4.55 6.36
N ASN A 414 -41.87 4.32 7.59
CA ASN A 414 -41.21 3.09 8.03
C ASN A 414 -40.08 2.63 7.07
N GLN A 415 -39.20 3.55 6.73
CA GLN A 415 -38.09 3.36 5.80
C GLN A 415 -36.82 4.06 6.30
N VAL A 416 -35.72 3.90 5.58
CA VAL A 416 -34.47 4.64 5.79
C VAL A 416 -33.90 5.14 4.46
N ARG A 417 -33.14 6.24 4.49
CA ARG A 417 -32.45 6.76 3.32
C ARG A 417 -31.01 6.24 3.30
N ALA A 418 -30.68 5.37 2.34
CA ALA A 418 -29.33 4.88 2.13
C ALA A 418 -28.58 5.72 1.08
N VAL A 419 -27.31 6.03 1.34
CA VAL A 419 -26.43 6.81 0.47
C VAL A 419 -25.09 6.10 0.30
N ARG A 420 -24.74 5.79 -0.94
CA ARG A 420 -23.48 5.12 -1.30
C ARG A 420 -22.29 6.08 -1.31
N ARG A 421 -21.14 5.64 -0.81
CA ARG A 421 -19.90 6.44 -0.81
C ARG A 421 -19.24 6.58 -2.18
N ASP A 422 -19.23 5.52 -2.96
CA ASP A 422 -18.50 5.44 -4.23
C ASP A 422 -19.08 6.33 -5.33
N ASN A 423 -20.41 6.47 -5.39
CA ASN A 423 -21.10 7.22 -6.44
C ASN A 423 -22.15 8.24 -5.94
N SER A 424 -22.35 8.35 -4.62
CA SER A 424 -23.35 9.25 -4.01
C SER A 424 -24.82 8.95 -4.37
N THR A 425 -25.13 7.79 -4.96
CA THR A 425 -26.51 7.36 -5.24
C THR A 425 -27.30 7.22 -3.94
N LYS A 426 -28.55 7.68 -3.96
CA LYS A 426 -29.47 7.68 -2.82
C LYS A 426 -30.68 6.80 -3.10
N ILE A 427 -31.06 5.97 -2.15
CA ILE A 427 -32.18 5.02 -2.25
C ILE A 427 -32.97 5.03 -0.94
N ASP A 428 -34.29 4.97 -1.02
CA ASP A 428 -35.15 4.72 0.15
C ASP A 428 -35.36 3.23 0.31
N ILE A 429 -35.09 2.69 1.50
CA ILE A 429 -35.16 1.27 1.81
C ILE A 429 -36.25 1.06 2.86
N PRO A 430 -37.32 0.31 2.56
CA PRO A 430 -38.30 -0.11 3.57
C PRO A 430 -37.64 -0.94 4.67
N MET A 431 -37.99 -0.69 5.93
CA MET A 431 -37.42 -1.40 7.09
C MET A 431 -37.56 -2.93 6.98
N ALA A 432 -38.66 -3.41 6.40
CA ALA A 432 -38.92 -4.84 6.18
C ALA A 432 -37.87 -5.53 5.29
N SER A 433 -37.21 -4.79 4.40
CA SER A 433 -36.21 -5.30 3.44
C SER A 433 -34.79 -4.82 3.74
N LEU A 434 -34.57 -4.20 4.91
CA LEU A 434 -33.33 -3.52 5.26
C LEU A 434 -32.09 -4.40 5.09
N VAL A 435 -32.11 -5.59 5.68
CA VAL A 435 -30.97 -6.52 5.70
C VAL A 435 -30.60 -6.99 4.29
N GLU A 436 -31.60 -7.40 3.51
CA GLU A 436 -31.41 -7.87 2.13
C GLU A 436 -30.88 -6.75 1.22
N GLN A 437 -31.50 -5.58 1.25
CA GLN A 437 -31.05 -4.46 0.41
C GLN A 437 -29.66 -3.95 0.82
N VAL A 438 -29.33 -3.90 2.11
CA VAL A 438 -27.98 -3.51 2.55
C VAL A 438 -26.93 -4.54 2.10
N LYS A 439 -27.24 -5.85 2.16
CA LYS A 439 -26.37 -6.92 1.64
C LYS A 439 -26.06 -6.69 0.16
N ASP A 440 -27.10 -6.49 -0.64
CA ASP A 440 -26.97 -6.30 -2.08
C ASP A 440 -26.25 -5.00 -2.41
N MET A 441 -26.54 -3.91 -1.68
CA MET A 441 -25.84 -2.64 -1.87
C MET A 441 -24.35 -2.75 -1.58
N LEU A 442 -23.94 -3.42 -0.49
CA LEU A 442 -22.53 -3.60 -0.18
C LEU A 442 -21.83 -4.51 -1.21
N ALA A 443 -22.50 -5.57 -1.68
CA ALA A 443 -21.98 -6.40 -2.77
C ALA A 443 -21.79 -5.58 -4.07
N ASN A 444 -22.79 -4.77 -4.43
CA ASN A 444 -22.77 -3.91 -5.61
C ASN A 444 -21.74 -2.78 -5.50
N ILE A 445 -21.50 -2.22 -4.31
CA ILE A 445 -20.41 -1.26 -4.09
C ILE A 445 -19.08 -1.93 -4.37
N HIS A 446 -18.86 -3.13 -3.82
CA HIS A 446 -17.60 -3.85 -4.02
C HIS A 446 -17.34 -4.16 -5.50
N GLN A 447 -18.36 -4.69 -6.20
CA GLN A 447 -18.26 -4.99 -7.63
C GLN A 447 -18.04 -3.72 -8.46
N SER A 448 -18.76 -2.64 -8.16
CA SER A 448 -18.60 -1.36 -8.85
C SER A 448 -17.19 -0.79 -8.68
N LEU A 449 -16.58 -0.90 -7.50
CA LEU A 449 -15.19 -0.49 -7.28
C LEU A 449 -14.22 -1.31 -8.13
N PHE A 450 -14.40 -2.63 -8.17
CA PHE A 450 -13.56 -3.51 -8.98
C PHE A 450 -13.70 -3.21 -10.48
N ASP A 451 -14.92 -3.09 -10.99
CA ASP A 451 -15.18 -2.87 -12.41
C ASP A 451 -14.62 -1.52 -12.88
N VAL A 452 -14.81 -0.45 -12.10
CA VAL A 452 -14.25 0.87 -12.41
C VAL A 452 -12.71 0.83 -12.38
N ALA A 453 -12.11 0.20 -11.37
CA ALA A 453 -10.66 0.08 -11.27
C ALA A 453 -10.08 -0.76 -12.43
N LYS A 454 -10.75 -1.87 -12.78
CA LYS A 454 -10.40 -2.75 -13.90
C LYS A 454 -10.48 -2.01 -15.22
N GLN A 455 -11.58 -1.31 -15.48
CA GLN A 455 -11.75 -0.52 -16.69
C GLN A 455 -10.63 0.54 -16.82
N LYS A 456 -10.35 1.30 -15.76
CA LYS A 456 -9.27 2.30 -15.76
C LYS A 456 -7.92 1.65 -16.06
N ARG A 457 -7.59 0.54 -15.40
CA ARG A 457 -6.34 -0.20 -15.63
C ARG A 457 -6.25 -0.71 -17.06
N ASP A 458 -7.32 -1.34 -17.58
CA ASP A 458 -7.37 -1.91 -18.93
C ASP A 458 -7.23 -0.82 -20.01
N THR A 459 -7.82 0.36 -19.83
CA THR A 459 -7.64 1.50 -20.76
C THR A 459 -6.22 2.05 -20.80
N CYS A 460 -5.43 1.79 -19.76
CA CYS A 460 -4.03 2.18 -19.69
C CYS A 460 -3.09 1.13 -20.30
N ILE A 461 -3.57 -0.02 -20.76
CA ILE A 461 -2.72 -1.04 -21.41
C ILE A 461 -2.58 -0.70 -22.90
N GLN A 462 -1.34 -0.59 -23.37
CA GLN A 462 -1.02 -0.41 -24.78
C GLN A 462 -0.07 -1.52 -25.25
N VAL A 463 -0.44 -2.20 -26.33
CA VAL A 463 0.49 -3.09 -27.03
C VAL A 463 1.37 -2.24 -27.96
N ALA A 464 2.69 -2.33 -27.80
CA ALA A 464 3.66 -1.65 -28.65
C ALA A 464 4.53 -2.69 -29.36
N LYS A 465 4.66 -2.58 -30.68
CA LYS A 465 5.50 -3.44 -31.52
C LYS A 465 6.74 -2.72 -32.04
N THR A 466 6.75 -1.40 -31.94
CA THR A 466 7.87 -0.53 -32.34
C THR A 466 8.30 0.34 -31.17
N TRP A 467 9.52 0.88 -31.26
CA TRP A 467 10.04 1.77 -30.24
C TRP A 467 9.28 3.11 -30.18
N ASP A 468 8.83 3.61 -31.32
CA ASP A 468 8.06 4.85 -31.39
C ASP A 468 6.71 4.70 -30.68
N GLU A 469 6.00 3.58 -30.91
CA GLU A 469 4.78 3.23 -30.18
C GLU A 469 5.02 3.10 -28.67
N PHE A 470 6.17 2.55 -28.27
CA PHE A 470 6.55 2.42 -26.86
C PHE A 470 6.75 3.79 -26.20
N MET A 471 7.50 4.69 -26.84
CA MET A 471 7.75 6.04 -26.33
C MET A 471 6.47 6.89 -26.28
N GLU A 472 5.60 6.76 -27.29
CA GLU A 472 4.30 7.41 -27.30
C GLU A 472 3.44 6.91 -26.13
N ALA A 473 3.32 5.60 -25.94
CA ALA A 473 2.56 5.03 -24.82
C ALA A 473 3.11 5.46 -23.46
N LEU A 474 4.44 5.50 -23.30
CA LEU A 474 5.09 5.95 -22.06
C LEU A 474 4.78 7.41 -21.76
N SER A 475 4.82 8.29 -22.77
CA SER A 475 4.48 9.71 -22.64
C SER A 475 3.03 9.93 -22.19
N HIS A 476 2.14 9.00 -22.57
CA HIS A 476 0.74 8.98 -22.17
C HIS A 476 0.49 8.24 -20.84
N LYS A 477 1.55 7.96 -20.06
CA LYS A 477 1.45 7.31 -18.74
C LYS A 477 0.77 5.94 -18.82
N LYS A 478 0.99 5.18 -19.89
CA LYS A 478 0.39 3.86 -20.12
C LYS A 478 1.31 2.72 -19.65
N MET A 479 0.69 1.60 -19.33
CA MET A 479 1.34 0.30 -19.20
C MET A 479 1.59 -0.27 -20.60
N ILE A 480 2.78 -0.83 -20.83
CA ILE A 480 3.19 -1.23 -22.17
C ILE A 480 3.41 -2.75 -22.22
N LEU A 481 2.71 -3.41 -23.14
CA LEU A 481 2.95 -4.79 -23.52
C LEU A 481 3.77 -4.81 -24.81
N ALA A 482 5.03 -5.23 -24.73
CA ALA A 482 5.92 -5.25 -25.88
C ALA A 482 6.58 -6.63 -26.05
N PRO A 483 6.87 -7.06 -27.29
CA PRO A 483 7.75 -8.19 -27.54
C PRO A 483 9.13 -7.93 -26.95
N TRP A 484 9.60 -8.80 -26.06
CA TRP A 484 10.88 -8.66 -25.39
C TRP A 484 11.65 -9.97 -25.27
N CYS A 485 12.98 -9.91 -25.38
CA CYS A 485 13.87 -11.09 -25.38
C CYS A 485 14.37 -11.52 -24.00
N ASP A 486 14.13 -10.71 -22.94
CA ASP A 486 14.54 -10.97 -21.55
C ASP A 486 16.05 -11.22 -21.36
N GLU A 487 16.88 -10.72 -22.28
CA GLU A 487 18.33 -10.74 -22.13
C GLU A 487 18.78 -9.60 -21.20
N GLU A 488 19.76 -9.85 -20.33
CA GLU A 488 20.25 -8.90 -19.32
C GLU A 488 20.65 -7.54 -19.92
N VAL A 489 21.32 -7.55 -21.08
CA VAL A 489 21.70 -6.33 -21.81
C VAL A 489 20.47 -5.54 -22.24
N CYS A 490 19.38 -6.21 -22.61
CA CYS A 490 18.11 -5.56 -22.96
C CYS A 490 17.36 -5.05 -21.72
N CYS A 491 17.45 -5.73 -20.58
CA CYS A 491 16.92 -5.27 -19.29
C CYS A 491 17.59 -3.96 -18.86
N LEU A 492 18.92 -3.96 -18.81
CA LEU A 492 19.74 -2.80 -18.44
C LEU A 492 19.54 -1.65 -19.43
N PHE A 493 19.38 -1.96 -20.71
CA PHE A 493 19.03 -0.97 -21.73
C PHE A 493 17.68 -0.31 -21.41
N LEU A 494 16.60 -1.06 -21.20
CA LEU A 494 15.28 -0.51 -20.85
C LEU A 494 15.29 0.32 -19.56
N GLN A 495 16.06 -0.07 -18.54
CA GLN A 495 16.22 0.70 -17.30
C GLN A 495 17.06 1.98 -17.50
N CYS A 496 18.11 1.94 -18.32
CA CYS A 496 18.98 3.08 -18.65
C CYS A 496 18.36 4.03 -19.70
N CYS A 497 17.19 3.70 -20.24
CA CYS A 497 16.52 4.48 -21.29
C CYS A 497 15.86 5.76 -20.76
N MET A 498 16.71 6.75 -20.48
CA MET A 498 16.38 8.16 -20.68
C MET A 498 17.54 8.96 -21.35
N TYR A 499 18.72 8.35 -21.59
CA TYR A 499 19.89 9.08 -22.12
C TYR A 499 20.52 8.51 -23.42
N PHE A 500 20.61 7.18 -23.61
CA PHE A 500 21.45 6.61 -24.68
C PHE A 500 20.81 6.48 -26.09
N ILE A 501 19.48 6.43 -26.23
CA ILE A 501 18.85 6.02 -27.51
C ILE A 501 18.83 7.10 -28.60
N LEU A 502 18.81 8.39 -28.25
CA LEU A 502 18.92 9.45 -29.27
C LEU A 502 20.20 9.31 -30.10
N LYS A 503 21.20 8.55 -29.62
CA LYS A 503 22.51 8.38 -30.26
C LYS A 503 22.67 7.10 -31.10
N TYR A 504 21.92 6.01 -30.87
CA TYR A 504 22.30 4.67 -31.41
C TYR A 504 21.27 3.86 -32.24
N LYS A 505 20.01 4.30 -32.43
CA LYS A 505 19.03 3.73 -33.41
C LYS A 505 18.98 2.18 -33.54
N MET A 506 18.77 1.44 -32.45
CA MET A 506 18.60 -0.03 -32.52
C MET A 506 17.14 -0.47 -32.78
N LYS A 507 16.93 -1.64 -33.40
CA LYS A 507 15.61 -2.22 -33.77
C LYS A 507 15.25 -3.44 -32.92
N LEU A 508 13.96 -3.55 -32.54
CA LEU A 508 13.36 -4.73 -31.89
C LEU A 508 13.21 -5.90 -32.88
N ASN A 509 13.52 -7.13 -32.44
CA ASN A 509 13.36 -8.36 -33.25
C ASN A 509 12.09 -9.12 -32.84
N ALA A 510 11.11 -9.21 -33.74
CA ALA A 510 9.76 -9.68 -33.47
C ALA A 510 9.58 -11.21 -33.42
N SER A 511 10.63 -12.01 -33.63
CA SER A 511 10.50 -13.44 -33.95
C SER A 511 10.62 -14.42 -32.76
N LYS A 512 10.85 -13.97 -31.52
CA LYS A 512 11.13 -14.86 -30.37
C LYS A 512 10.50 -14.47 -29.02
N CYS A 513 9.52 -13.57 -28.96
CA CYS A 513 9.19 -12.93 -27.69
C CYS A 513 7.96 -13.49 -26.98
N THR A 514 8.10 -13.73 -25.67
CA THR A 514 7.00 -13.93 -24.72
C THR A 514 6.46 -12.55 -24.31
N PHE A 515 5.14 -12.39 -24.25
CA PHE A 515 4.52 -11.14 -23.79
C PHE A 515 4.66 -11.04 -22.27
N LEU A 516 5.48 -10.11 -21.79
CA LEU A 516 5.52 -9.73 -20.38
C LEU A 516 5.19 -8.25 -20.28
N GLY A 517 4.19 -7.90 -19.46
CA GLY A 517 3.82 -6.51 -19.20
C GLY A 517 4.92 -5.83 -18.41
N TYR A 518 5.72 -5.00 -19.08
CA TYR A 518 6.60 -4.07 -18.41
C TYR A 518 5.75 -2.89 -17.96
N ILE A 519 5.67 -2.69 -16.64
CA ILE A 519 5.20 -1.42 -16.12
C ILE A 519 6.41 -0.53 -15.91
N VAL A 520 6.69 0.30 -16.91
CA VAL A 520 7.78 1.28 -16.83
C VAL A 520 7.39 2.35 -15.81
N ASN A 521 8.14 2.43 -14.72
CA ASN A 521 7.96 3.45 -13.70
C ASN A 521 8.86 4.65 -14.03
N TYR A 522 8.27 5.83 -14.28
CA TYR A 522 9.02 7.01 -14.76
C TYR A 522 10.06 7.54 -13.74
N HIS A 523 10.07 7.08 -12.47
CA HIS A 523 11.13 7.35 -11.48
C HIS A 523 11.54 6.10 -10.71
N GLY A 524 12.37 5.27 -11.33
CA GLY A 524 12.99 4.09 -10.69
C GLY A 524 14.40 3.82 -11.19
N ILE A 525 15.14 4.84 -11.61
CA ILE A 525 16.60 4.72 -11.75
C ILE A 525 17.17 4.83 -10.33
N GLU A 526 17.27 3.72 -9.63
CA GLU A 526 18.20 3.58 -8.50
C GLU A 526 19.58 3.20 -9.06
N ALA A 527 20.16 4.10 -9.85
CA ALA A 527 21.58 4.05 -10.13
C ALA A 527 22.30 4.66 -8.93
N ASN A 528 23.13 3.88 -8.24
CA ASN A 528 23.95 4.41 -7.17
C ASN A 528 24.95 5.45 -7.72
N SER A 529 25.50 6.31 -6.86
CA SER A 529 26.40 7.39 -7.27
C SER A 529 27.63 6.93 -8.04
N LYS A 530 28.10 5.68 -7.86
CA LYS A 530 29.19 5.10 -8.65
C LYS A 530 28.77 4.73 -10.06
N GLN A 531 27.55 4.25 -10.28
CA GLN A 531 27.01 3.97 -11.61
C GLN A 531 26.82 5.25 -12.41
N ILE A 532 26.37 6.34 -11.76
CA ILE A 532 26.26 7.66 -12.40
C ILE A 532 27.65 8.20 -12.80
N MET A 533 28.66 8.09 -11.93
CA MET A 533 30.03 8.55 -12.24
C MET A 533 30.70 7.71 -13.34
N ALA A 534 30.51 6.38 -13.32
CA ALA A 534 31.00 5.50 -14.38
C ALA A 534 30.36 5.83 -15.74
N ILE A 535 29.07 6.19 -15.77
CA ILE A 535 28.37 6.61 -17.00
C ILE A 535 28.89 7.96 -17.51
N MET A 536 29.29 8.88 -16.63
CA MET A 536 29.80 10.21 -17.02
C MET A 536 31.25 10.18 -17.54
N GLU A 537 32.04 9.15 -17.24
CA GLU A 537 33.44 9.02 -17.67
C GLU A 537 33.64 8.15 -18.93
N LEU A 538 32.59 7.52 -19.47
CA LEU A 538 32.71 6.67 -20.66
C LEU A 538 32.87 7.50 -21.94
N SER A 539 34.09 7.50 -22.50
CA SER A 539 34.36 7.96 -23.87
C SER A 539 33.66 7.09 -24.91
N SER A 540 33.32 7.67 -26.07
CA SER A 540 32.55 7.00 -27.13
C SER A 540 33.19 5.66 -27.53
N PRO A 541 32.45 4.53 -27.44
CA PRO A 541 32.98 3.23 -27.83
C PRO A 541 33.17 3.16 -29.33
N GLN A 542 34.31 2.64 -29.78
CA GLN A 542 34.71 2.54 -31.17
C GLN A 542 34.33 1.19 -31.79
N SER A 543 33.84 0.22 -31.02
CA SER A 543 33.42 -1.09 -31.54
C SER A 543 32.30 -1.78 -30.74
N ALA A 544 31.59 -2.69 -31.39
CA ALA A 544 30.56 -3.53 -30.76
C ALA A 544 31.11 -4.41 -29.62
N LYS A 545 32.42 -4.74 -29.63
CA LYS A 545 33.09 -5.46 -28.55
C LYS A 545 33.31 -4.60 -27.30
N GLU A 546 33.39 -3.27 -27.43
CA GLU A 546 33.47 -2.33 -26.30
C GLU A 546 32.10 -1.97 -25.72
N VAL A 547 31.03 -2.17 -26.48
CA VAL A 547 29.66 -2.02 -25.97
C VAL A 547 29.25 -3.24 -25.12
N GLN A 548 29.82 -4.40 -25.42
CA GLN A 548 29.55 -5.66 -24.73
C GLN A 548 30.40 -5.87 -23.47
N LYS A 549 31.51 -5.12 -23.33
CA LYS A 549 32.45 -5.17 -22.21
C LYS A 549 32.17 -4.02 -21.27
#